data_AF-K0DFN6-F1
#
_entry.id   AF-K0DFN6-F1
#
_cell.length_a   1.000
_cell.length_b   1.000
_cell.length_c   1.000
_cell.angle_alpha   90.00
_cell.angle_beta   90.00
_cell.angle_gamma   90.00
#
_symmetry.space_group_name_H-M   'P 1'
#
loop_
_entity.id
_entity.type
_entity.pdbx_description
1 polymer ?
#
loop_
_entity_poly.entity_id
_entity_poly.type
_entity_poly.pdbx_seq_one_letter_code
_entity_poly.pdbx_strand_id
1 'polypeptide(L)'
;MAQDIMTMLDDQKVSLTDVANVANIGLSTLSTAVKRPVDTWSLRIINGLARALYMQPGELVNRIQDVPFELDVNDQKQTIQGVFISDSTQYKQIKFVVNSTVMEGWQPDVKDIERLKLEAANPNSRRKQRALGIMNGGN
;
A
#
# COMPACT_ATOMS: atom_id res chain seq x y z
N MET A 1 4.55 -3.36 -11.67
CA MET A 1 5.90 -3.38 -12.23
C MET A 1 6.79 -2.58 -11.31
N ALA A 2 7.61 -3.27 -10.54
CA ALA A 2 8.68 -2.67 -9.77
C ALA A 2 9.58 -1.78 -10.63
N GLN A 3 9.99 -0.66 -10.06
CA GLN A 3 11.05 0.19 -10.59
C GLN A 3 12.42 -0.38 -10.21
N ASP A 4 13.37 -0.29 -11.12
CA ASP A 4 14.77 -0.58 -10.81
C ASP A 4 15.37 0.57 -9.98
N ILE A 5 15.98 0.22 -8.84
CA ILE A 5 16.65 1.18 -7.96
C ILE A 5 17.74 1.95 -8.70
N MET A 6 18.43 1.33 -9.65
CA MET A 6 19.52 1.97 -10.38
C MET A 6 18.99 3.07 -11.31
N THR A 7 17.85 2.83 -11.96
CA THR A 7 17.17 3.85 -12.76
C THR A 7 16.70 5.02 -11.89
N MET A 8 16.13 4.75 -10.72
CA MET A 8 15.68 5.81 -9.79
C MET A 8 16.84 6.70 -9.32
N LEU A 9 18.00 6.11 -9.06
CA LEU A 9 19.21 6.84 -8.67
C LEU A 9 19.73 7.71 -9.84
N ASP A 10 19.78 7.15 -11.05
CA ASP A 10 20.23 7.87 -12.25
C ASP A 10 19.33 9.06 -12.62
N ASP A 11 18.02 8.91 -12.44
CA ASP A 11 17.03 9.97 -12.66
C ASP A 11 17.24 11.15 -11.70
N GLN A 12 17.60 10.87 -10.45
CA GLN A 12 17.89 11.90 -9.44
C GLN A 12 19.34 12.37 -9.45
N LYS A 13 20.18 11.88 -10.37
CA LYS A 13 21.63 12.17 -10.42
C LYS A 13 22.35 11.82 -9.12
N VAL A 14 21.88 10.79 -8.42
CA VAL A 14 22.47 10.27 -7.19
C VAL A 14 23.31 9.05 -7.54
N SER A 15 24.59 9.05 -7.18
CA SER A 15 25.44 7.88 -7.37
C SER A 15 25.37 6.93 -6.16
N LEU A 16 25.73 5.65 -6.33
CA LEU A 16 25.88 4.72 -5.21
C LEU A 16 26.93 5.19 -4.19
N THR A 17 27.90 5.98 -4.62
CA THR A 17 28.89 6.62 -3.72
C THR A 17 28.23 7.67 -2.82
N ASP A 18 27.30 8.46 -3.36
CA ASP A 18 26.53 9.42 -2.56
C ASP A 18 25.67 8.70 -1.53
N VAL A 19 25.02 7.60 -1.93
CA VAL A 19 24.26 6.75 -1.01
C VAL A 19 25.17 6.16 0.08
N ALA A 20 26.35 5.67 -0.28
CA ALA A 20 27.32 5.12 0.66
C ALA A 20 27.71 6.15 1.74
N ASN A 21 27.96 7.39 1.32
CA ASN A 21 28.31 8.49 2.21
C ASN A 21 27.14 8.88 3.13
N VAL A 22 25.95 9.07 2.57
CA VAL A 22 24.74 9.46 3.32
C VAL A 22 24.28 8.39 4.32
N ALA A 23 24.41 7.13 3.94
CA ALA A 23 23.98 5.98 4.74
C ALA A 23 25.07 5.49 5.70
N ASN A 24 26.31 5.98 5.56
CA ASN A 24 27.50 5.43 6.20
C ASN A 24 27.59 3.91 5.98
N ILE A 25 27.44 3.46 4.73
CA ILE A 25 27.52 2.04 4.32
C ILE A 25 28.66 1.90 3.33
N GLY A 26 29.46 0.84 3.45
CA GLY A 26 30.52 0.57 2.48
C GLY A 26 29.98 0.43 1.06
N LEU A 27 30.61 1.10 0.09
CA LEU A 27 30.21 1.06 -1.32
C LEU A 27 30.13 -0.37 -1.88
N SER A 28 31.05 -1.25 -1.47
CA SER A 28 31.06 -2.67 -1.84
C SER A 28 29.82 -3.42 -1.32
N THR A 29 29.34 -3.07 -0.12
CA THR A 29 28.12 -3.63 0.46
C THR A 29 26.90 -3.18 -0.33
N LEU A 30 26.79 -1.88 -0.65
CA LEU A 30 25.70 -1.35 -1.47
C LEU A 30 25.70 -1.95 -2.88
N SER A 31 26.85 -1.98 -3.55
CA SER A 31 27.00 -2.55 -4.90
C SER A 31 26.62 -4.03 -4.95
N THR A 32 26.90 -4.77 -3.88
CA THR A 32 26.49 -6.18 -3.77
C THR A 32 24.99 -6.31 -3.51
N ALA A 33 24.43 -5.45 -2.66
CA ALA A 33 23.02 -5.47 -2.31
C ALA A 33 22.12 -5.18 -3.51
N VAL A 34 22.38 -4.11 -4.26
CA VAL A 34 21.53 -3.70 -5.40
C VAL A 34 21.44 -4.72 -6.53
N LYS A 35 22.34 -5.72 -6.56
CA LYS A 35 22.32 -6.84 -7.50
C LYS A 35 21.48 -8.03 -7.03
N ARG A 36 20.99 -8.00 -5.78
CA ARG A 36 20.19 -9.06 -5.16
C ARG A 36 18.72 -8.63 -5.07
N PRO A 37 17.79 -9.59 -4.97
CA PRO A 37 16.38 -9.29 -4.72
C PRO A 37 16.18 -8.38 -3.51
N VAL A 38 15.21 -7.45 -3.60
CA VAL A 38 14.95 -6.40 -2.60
C VAL A 38 14.62 -6.98 -1.22
N ASP A 39 13.93 -8.12 -1.17
CA ASP A 39 13.57 -8.83 0.06
C ASP A 39 14.80 -9.32 0.86
N THR A 40 15.98 -9.38 0.24
CA THR A 40 17.25 -9.71 0.91
C THR A 40 17.96 -8.49 1.50
N TRP A 41 17.47 -7.27 1.25
CA TRP A 41 18.16 -6.06 1.69
C TRP A 41 17.88 -5.77 3.16
N SER A 42 18.92 -5.38 3.88
CA SER A 42 18.77 -4.94 5.27
C SER A 42 18.03 -3.59 5.34
N LEU A 43 17.33 -3.34 6.44
CA LEU A 43 16.70 -2.03 6.73
C LEU A 43 17.69 -0.87 6.63
N ARG A 44 18.97 -1.10 6.94
CA ARG A 44 20.02 -0.06 6.81
C ARG A 44 20.21 0.36 5.36
N ILE A 45 20.21 -0.59 4.42
CA ILE A 45 20.33 -0.33 2.97
C ILE A 45 19.09 0.42 2.47
N ILE A 46 17.89 -0.06 2.83
CA ILE A 46 16.62 0.58 2.45
C ILE A 46 16.58 2.03 2.96
N ASN A 47 16.89 2.26 4.24
CA ASN A 47 16.92 3.59 4.83
C ASN A 47 17.96 4.51 4.18
N GLY A 48 19.13 3.95 3.83
CA GLY A 48 20.19 4.68 3.14
C GLY A 48 19.77 5.16 1.75
N LEU A 49 19.22 4.26 0.95
CA LEU A 49 18.69 4.55 -0.39
C LEU A 49 17.53 5.55 -0.31
N ALA A 50 16.56 5.32 0.57
CA ALA A 50 15.40 6.19 0.72
C ALA A 50 15.80 7.61 1.13
N ARG A 51 16.77 7.74 2.04
CA ARG A 51 17.32 9.05 2.44
C ARG A 51 18.02 9.76 1.28
N ALA A 52 18.81 9.04 0.49
CA ALA A 52 19.50 9.62 -0.67
C ALA A 52 18.53 10.06 -1.77
N LEU A 53 17.39 9.37 -1.89
CA LEU A 53 16.30 9.67 -2.83
C LEU A 53 15.24 10.64 -2.27
N TYR A 54 15.47 11.19 -1.07
CA TYR A 54 14.54 12.07 -0.36
C TYR A 54 13.11 11.53 -0.22
N MET A 55 12.96 10.22 0.01
CA MET A 55 11.66 9.55 0.17
C MET A 55 11.57 8.75 1.45
N GLN A 56 10.34 8.34 1.81
CA GLN A 56 10.14 7.47 2.97
C GLN A 56 10.56 6.03 2.63
N PRO A 57 11.18 5.28 3.56
CA PRO A 57 11.60 3.90 3.32
C PRO A 57 10.47 2.98 2.84
N GLY A 58 9.26 3.13 3.40
CA GLY A 58 8.09 2.36 2.96
C GLY A 58 7.66 2.70 1.54
N GLU A 59 7.73 3.98 1.16
CA GLU A 59 7.45 4.39 -0.22
C GLU A 59 8.48 3.81 -1.20
N LEU A 60 9.77 3.83 -0.83
CA LEU A 60 10.82 3.20 -1.63
C LEU A 60 10.51 1.73 -1.86
N VAL A 61 10.26 0.97 -0.78
CA VAL A 61 9.94 -0.46 -0.84
C VAL A 61 8.76 -0.72 -1.77
N ASN A 62 7.68 0.06 -1.66
CA ASN A 62 6.51 -0.07 -2.53
C ASN A 62 6.81 0.18 -4.02
N ARG A 63 7.81 0.99 -4.34
CA ARG A 63 8.22 1.27 -5.73
C ARG A 63 9.10 0.17 -6.31
N ILE A 64 10.03 -0.36 -5.52
CA ILE A 64 11.06 -1.31 -5.99
C ILE A 64 10.68 -2.78 -5.79
N GLN A 65 9.70 -3.06 -4.93
CA GLN A 65 9.20 -4.41 -4.72
C GLN A 65 7.93 -4.60 -5.56
N ASP A 66 7.94 -5.59 -6.45
CA ASP A 66 6.75 -5.95 -7.23
C ASP A 66 5.86 -6.85 -6.36
N VAL A 67 5.28 -6.27 -5.31
CA VAL A 67 4.30 -6.97 -4.49
C VAL A 67 2.99 -6.95 -5.26
N PRO A 68 2.47 -8.10 -5.73
CA PRO A 68 1.13 -8.11 -6.30
C PRO A 68 0.15 -7.63 -5.24
N PHE A 69 -0.74 -6.72 -5.63
CA PHE A 69 -1.81 -6.30 -4.74
C PHE A 69 -2.64 -7.51 -4.33
N GLU A 70 -2.83 -7.68 -3.02
CA GLU A 70 -3.74 -8.65 -2.43
C GLU A 70 -4.72 -7.89 -1.54
N LEU A 71 -6.02 -8.16 -1.72
CA LEU A 71 -7.04 -7.63 -0.86
C LEU A 71 -7.13 -8.51 0.40
N ASP A 72 -6.66 -8.00 1.54
CA ASP A 72 -6.81 -8.68 2.83
C ASP A 72 -8.23 -8.49 3.39
N VAL A 73 -8.98 -9.59 3.50
CA VAL A 73 -10.31 -9.62 4.15
C VAL A 73 -10.35 -10.74 5.17
N ASN A 74 -10.69 -10.41 6.41
CA ASN A 74 -10.90 -11.39 7.47
C ASN A 74 -12.33 -11.31 8.00
N ASP A 75 -13.16 -12.25 7.55
CA ASP A 75 -14.57 -12.32 7.95
C ASP A 75 -14.76 -12.65 9.43
N GLN A 76 -13.85 -13.41 10.04
CA GLN A 76 -13.93 -13.75 11.47
C GLN A 76 -13.67 -12.53 12.36
N LYS A 77 -12.75 -11.66 11.94
CA LYS A 77 -12.38 -10.44 12.67
C LYS A 77 -13.11 -9.20 12.18
N GLN A 78 -13.90 -9.29 11.11
CA GLN A 78 -14.53 -8.16 10.41
C GLN A 78 -13.51 -7.07 10.04
N THR A 79 -12.38 -7.48 9.44
CA THR A 79 -11.33 -6.54 8.97
C THR A 79 -11.21 -6.54 7.45
N ILE A 80 -10.97 -5.36 6.88
CA ILE A 80 -10.62 -5.17 5.46
C ILE A 80 -9.35 -4.33 5.44
N GLN A 81 -8.27 -4.81 4.79
CA GLN A 81 -6.93 -4.21 4.86
C GLN A 81 -6.49 -3.88 6.30
N GLY A 82 -6.74 -4.81 7.23
CA GLY A 82 -6.47 -4.62 8.67
C GLY A 82 -7.40 -3.64 9.41
N VAL A 83 -8.30 -2.92 8.73
CA VAL A 83 -9.24 -1.99 9.38
C VAL A 83 -10.42 -2.74 9.97
N PHE A 84 -10.57 -2.68 11.29
CA PHE A 84 -11.71 -3.27 12.01
C PHE A 84 -12.99 -2.47 11.80
N ILE A 85 -14.07 -3.14 11.39
CA ILE A 85 -15.42 -2.58 11.25
C ILE A 85 -16.34 -3.34 12.22
N SER A 86 -16.78 -2.66 13.28
CA SER A 86 -17.55 -3.29 14.37
C SER A 86 -18.97 -3.68 13.98
N ASP A 87 -19.64 -2.83 13.19
CA ASP A 87 -21.01 -3.08 12.73
C ASP A 87 -21.01 -4.07 11.56
N SER A 88 -21.67 -5.22 11.74
CA SER A 88 -21.67 -6.29 10.74
C SER A 88 -22.36 -5.91 9.43
N THR A 89 -23.37 -5.05 9.48
CA THR A 89 -24.07 -4.57 8.29
C THR A 89 -23.17 -3.62 7.50
N GLN A 90 -22.52 -2.71 8.21
CA GLN A 90 -21.53 -1.79 7.66
C GLN A 90 -20.34 -2.55 7.04
N TYR A 91 -19.85 -3.58 7.73
CA TYR A 91 -18.78 -4.45 7.24
C TYR A 91 -19.16 -5.09 5.90
N LYS A 92 -20.34 -5.71 5.81
CA LYS A 92 -20.83 -6.35 4.58
C LYS A 92 -20.97 -5.35 3.43
N GLN A 93 -21.49 -4.15 3.71
CA GLN A 93 -21.64 -3.09 2.71
C GLN A 93 -20.28 -2.61 2.17
N ILE A 94 -19.33 -2.34 3.06
CA ILE A 94 -17.98 -1.91 2.68
C ILE A 94 -17.27 -3.03 1.92
N LYS A 95 -17.33 -4.28 2.41
CA LYS A 95 -16.75 -5.45 1.73
C LYS A 95 -17.27 -5.60 0.31
N PHE A 96 -18.59 -5.44 0.10
CA PHE A 96 -19.17 -5.55 -1.23
C PHE A 96 -18.60 -4.49 -2.20
N VAL A 97 -18.60 -3.22 -1.78
CA VAL A 97 -18.08 -2.11 -2.59
C VAL A 97 -16.59 -2.29 -2.89
N VAL A 98 -15.81 -2.69 -1.89
CA VAL A 98 -14.38 -2.94 -2.03
C VAL A 98 -14.12 -4.08 -3.01
N ASN A 99 -14.80 -5.22 -2.86
CA ASN A 99 -14.63 -6.35 -3.76
C ASN A 99 -14.99 -6.00 -5.21
N SER A 100 -16.09 -5.27 -5.44
CA SER A 100 -16.50 -4.90 -6.79
C SER A 100 -15.49 -3.95 -7.46
N THR A 101 -14.99 -2.98 -6.70
CA THR A 101 -14.05 -1.98 -7.22
C THR A 101 -12.63 -2.53 -7.39
N VAL A 102 -12.23 -3.51 -6.58
CA VAL A 102 -10.98 -4.26 -6.79
C VAL A 102 -11.01 -5.04 -8.10
N MET A 103 -12.15 -5.64 -8.46
CA MET A 103 -12.31 -6.29 -9.77
C MET A 103 -12.19 -5.29 -10.94
N GLU A 104 -12.50 -4.02 -10.70
CA GLU A 104 -12.32 -2.91 -11.66
C GLU A 104 -10.88 -2.35 -11.66
N GLY A 105 -9.97 -2.91 -10.85
CA GLY A 105 -8.56 -2.55 -10.81
C GLY A 105 -8.19 -1.55 -9.71
N TRP A 106 -9.10 -1.19 -8.81
CA TRP A 106 -8.76 -0.37 -7.65
C TRP A 106 -7.96 -1.17 -6.61
N GLN A 107 -6.93 -0.56 -6.04
CA GLN A 107 -6.05 -1.18 -5.05
C GLN A 107 -6.11 -0.38 -3.74
N PRO A 108 -7.15 -0.58 -2.91
CA PRO A 108 -7.35 0.19 -1.68
C PRO A 108 -6.25 -0.05 -0.66
N ASP A 109 -5.81 1.04 -0.04
CA ASP A 109 -4.98 1.00 1.16
C ASP A 109 -5.80 1.13 2.45
N VAL A 110 -5.11 1.16 3.60
CA VAL A 110 -5.74 1.32 4.92
C VAL A 110 -6.56 2.61 5.01
N LYS A 111 -6.04 3.73 4.47
CA LYS A 111 -6.70 5.06 4.56
C LYS A 111 -7.98 5.08 3.73
N ASP A 112 -7.99 4.40 2.59
CA ASP A 112 -9.17 4.23 1.76
C ASP A 112 -10.29 3.50 2.51
N ILE A 113 -9.96 2.40 3.20
CA ILE A 113 -10.94 1.65 3.99
C ILE A 113 -11.42 2.46 5.20
N GLU A 114 -10.54 3.18 5.89
CA GLU A 114 -10.92 4.09 6.98
C GLU A 114 -11.89 5.17 6.51
N ARG A 115 -11.64 5.75 5.32
CA ARG A 115 -12.55 6.72 4.71
C ARG A 115 -13.91 6.09 4.40
N LEU A 116 -13.96 4.90 3.80
CA LEU A 116 -15.23 4.20 3.53
C LEU A 116 -15.99 3.89 4.83
N LYS A 117 -15.28 3.52 5.90
CA LYS A 117 -15.86 3.31 7.23
C LYS A 117 -16.48 4.59 7.77
N LEU A 118 -15.79 5.72 7.68
CA LEU A 118 -16.33 7.03 8.08
C LEU A 118 -17.55 7.44 7.22
N GLU A 119 -17.49 7.23 5.91
CA GLU A 119 -18.59 7.53 4.98
C GLU A 119 -19.84 6.68 5.26
N ALA A 120 -19.67 5.40 5.61
CA ALA A 120 -20.80 4.52 5.91
C ALA A 120 -21.39 4.77 7.31
N ALA A 121 -20.60 5.34 8.22
CA ALA A 121 -21.06 5.79 9.53
C ALA A 121 -21.88 7.08 9.45
N ASN A 122 -21.66 7.90 8.41
CA ASN A 122 -22.40 9.14 8.20
C ASN A 122 -23.85 8.86 7.73
N PRO A 123 -24.89 9.22 8.51
CA PRO A 123 -26.30 8.98 8.17
C PRO A 123 -26.77 9.68 6.89
N ASN A 124 -26.07 10.72 6.45
CA ASN A 124 -26.43 11.55 5.29
C ASN A 124 -25.68 11.16 4.00
N SER A 125 -24.94 10.05 3.98
CA SER A 125 -24.25 9.64 2.76
C SER A 125 -25.25 9.11 1.73
N ARG A 126 -25.33 9.76 0.55
CA ARG A 126 -26.19 9.34 -0.59
C ARG A 126 -25.97 7.88 -1.00
N ARG A 127 -24.80 7.31 -0.66
CA ARG A 127 -24.44 5.90 -0.92
C ARG A 127 -25.19 4.93 0.01
N LYS A 128 -25.38 5.27 1.29
CA LYS A 128 -26.17 4.43 2.22
C LYS A 128 -27.62 4.29 1.78
N GLN A 129 -28.21 5.37 1.27
CA GLN A 129 -29.58 5.37 0.72
C GLN A 129 -29.69 4.49 -0.55
N ARG A 130 -28.68 4.49 -1.43
CA ARG A 130 -28.65 3.63 -2.63
C ARG A 130 -28.42 2.15 -2.29
N ALA A 131 -27.51 1.84 -1.36
CA ALA A 131 -27.24 0.46 -0.93
C ALA A 131 -28.45 -0.17 -0.23
N LEU A 132 -29.17 0.57 0.62
CA LEU A 132 -30.42 0.11 1.25
C LEU A 132 -31.55 -0.10 0.23
N GLY A 133 -31.60 0.70 -0.85
CA GLY A 133 -32.58 0.53 -1.92
C GLY A 133 -32.37 -0.75 -2.74
N ILE A 134 -31.12 -1.15 -2.99
CA ILE A 134 -30.78 -2.39 -3.72
C ILE A 134 -31.03 -3.64 -2.85
N MET A 135 -30.79 -3.55 -1.53
CA MET A 135 -31.02 -4.67 -0.61
C MET A 135 -32.52 -4.94 -0.31
N ASN A 136 -33.39 -3.93 -0.43
CA ASN A 136 -34.83 -4.05 -0.20
C ASN A 136 -35.67 -4.29 -1.47
N GLY A 137 -35.04 -4.31 -2.65
CA GLY A 137 -35.70 -4.45 -3.96
C GLY A 137 -35.73 -5.89 -4.50
N GLY A 138 -35.26 -6.88 -3.74
CA GLY A 138 -35.39 -8.30 -4.08
C GLY A 138 -36.61 -8.91 -3.39
N ASN A 139 -37.78 -8.77 -4.02
CA ASN A 139 -38.98 -9.56 -3.73
C ASN A 139 -39.48 -10.17 -5.04
#